data_AF-A0A7Y2JJ67-F1
#
_entry.id   AF-A0A7Y2JJ67-F1
#
_cell.length_a   1.000
_cell.length_b   1.000
_cell.length_c   1.000
_cell.angle_alpha   90.00
_cell.angle_beta   90.00
_cell.angle_gamma   90.00
#
_symmetry.space_group_name_H-M   'P 1'
#
loop_
_entity.id
_entity.type
_entity.pdbx_description
1 polymer ?
#
loop_
_entity_poly.entity_id
_entity_poly.type
_entity_poly.pdbx_seq_one_letter_code
_entity_poly.pdbx_strand_id
1 'polypeptide(L)'
;MPFSAGDVKWGTPTLGTPSGVVTWSADYVSGLMFGGSSTAGDFDAALSAAFDTWENVASIDFQQVSAGSSADVTVGSVSLGSSVAGQASYSFGANPGLSEIFSGSVTFNADMNWSPTGGAGTVDFFAVALHEIGHIIGLGHVNDASEIMNPVVAVDVLGAGDIAGAQYLYGRDSGDPATPSGEPNQATPSPGVSSSDGGGGGGAGLLLGLLAAIVGLIFGGGAAAGAVLAGRVSQDDTADDDHKDGDGHDDAMTDDGLLVHSHDVYVADLPLPMVAHAEEAGPCGCYGPCECLLEEAYAELLV
;
A
#
# COMPACT_ATOMS: atom_id res chain seq x y z
N MET A 1 -18.69 3.71 13.64
CA MET A 1 -17.76 2.89 12.83
C MET A 1 -16.38 3.45 13.13
N PRO A 2 -15.42 2.68 13.65
CA PRO A 2 -14.21 3.26 14.25
C PRO A 2 -13.09 3.59 13.25
N PHE A 3 -13.28 3.34 11.95
CA PHE A 3 -12.33 3.70 10.90
C PHE A 3 -12.98 4.69 9.92
N SER A 4 -12.23 5.72 9.53
CA SER A 4 -12.50 6.44 8.29
C SER A 4 -11.85 5.59 7.19
N ALA A 5 -12.59 4.64 6.62
CA ALA A 5 -12.15 4.08 5.35
C ALA A 5 -12.09 5.29 4.40
N GLY A 6 -10.96 5.47 3.70
CA GLY A 6 -11.01 6.29 2.52
C GLY A 6 -12.14 5.74 1.66
N ASP A 7 -12.95 6.60 1.06
CA ASP A 7 -14.01 6.20 0.14
C ASP A 7 -13.38 5.66 -1.16
N VAL A 8 -12.40 4.75 -1.07
CA VAL A 8 -11.56 4.17 -2.11
C VAL A 8 -11.30 2.68 -1.82
N LYS A 9 -11.17 1.87 -2.87
CA LYS A 9 -10.63 0.50 -2.79
C LYS A 9 -10.08 0.02 -4.13
N TRP A 10 -9.30 -1.06 -4.13
CA TRP A 10 -8.93 -1.76 -5.36
C TRP A 10 -10.08 -2.55 -5.98
N GLY A 11 -10.04 -2.65 -7.31
CA GLY A 11 -11.00 -3.40 -8.11
C GLY A 11 -12.39 -2.75 -8.09
N THR A 12 -13.42 -3.56 -8.37
CA THR A 12 -14.79 -3.05 -8.47
C THR A 12 -15.18 -2.27 -7.20
N PRO A 13 -15.71 -1.03 -7.31
CA PRO A 13 -16.07 -0.18 -6.17
C PRO A 13 -17.37 -0.66 -5.52
N THR A 14 -17.35 -1.89 -5.02
CA THR A 14 -18.38 -2.51 -4.20
C THR A 14 -17.72 -3.02 -2.93
N LEU A 15 -18.27 -2.66 -1.79
CA LEU A 15 -17.77 -3.10 -0.48
C LEU A 15 -17.94 -4.60 -0.31
N GLY A 16 -17.00 -5.21 0.40
CA GLY A 16 -17.00 -6.64 0.70
C GLY A 16 -16.70 -7.53 -0.50
N THR A 17 -16.23 -6.96 -1.63
CA THR A 17 -15.82 -7.75 -2.80
C THR A 17 -14.29 -7.75 -2.94
N PRO A 18 -13.70 -8.86 -3.42
CA PRO A 18 -12.25 -8.95 -3.60
C PRO A 18 -11.68 -7.82 -4.47
N SER A 19 -10.39 -7.52 -4.27
CA SER A 19 -9.67 -6.55 -5.09
C SER A 19 -9.41 -7.03 -6.53
N GLY A 20 -9.33 -8.36 -6.72
CA GLY A 20 -8.57 -8.92 -7.84
C GLY A 20 -7.06 -8.83 -7.58
N VAL A 21 -6.24 -9.22 -8.55
CA VAL A 21 -4.77 -9.15 -8.40
C VAL A 21 -4.31 -7.70 -8.43
N VAL A 22 -3.54 -7.30 -7.42
CA VAL A 22 -2.83 -6.03 -7.32
C VAL A 22 -1.33 -6.33 -7.36
N THR A 23 -0.67 -5.93 -8.44
CA THR A 23 0.77 -6.17 -8.60
C THR A 23 1.60 -5.15 -7.82
N TRP A 24 2.73 -5.58 -7.27
CA TRP A 24 3.67 -4.67 -6.63
C TRP A 24 5.13 -4.93 -7.03
N SER A 25 5.92 -3.88 -7.10
CA SER A 25 7.36 -3.96 -7.32
C SER A 25 8.11 -3.08 -6.32
N ALA A 26 9.35 -3.43 -6.01
CA ALA A 26 10.13 -2.77 -4.98
C ALA A 26 11.56 -2.46 -5.45
N ASP A 27 12.00 -1.23 -5.21
CA ASP A 27 13.36 -0.72 -5.44
C ASP A 27 13.70 0.36 -4.39
N TYR A 28 13.86 -0.07 -3.13
CA TYR A 28 14.10 0.81 -1.98
C TYR A 28 15.45 0.54 -1.30
N VAL A 29 16.01 -0.67 -1.48
CA VAL A 29 17.21 -1.16 -0.79
C VAL A 29 18.44 -0.27 -1.03
N SER A 30 18.56 0.34 -2.22
CA SER A 30 19.71 1.18 -2.55
C SER A 30 19.74 2.53 -1.80
N GLY A 31 18.60 2.98 -1.28
CA GLY A 31 18.46 4.24 -0.57
C GLY A 31 18.37 4.13 0.95
N LEU A 32 18.14 2.94 1.52
CA LEU A 32 17.98 2.78 2.97
C LEU A 32 19.30 2.58 3.72
N MET A 33 19.40 3.17 4.90
CA MET A 33 20.45 2.87 5.87
C MET A 33 20.06 1.68 6.74
N PHE A 34 20.80 0.58 6.61
CA PHE A 34 20.58 -0.63 7.40
C PHE A 34 21.28 -0.55 8.76
N GLY A 35 20.49 -0.67 9.81
CA GLY A 35 20.96 -0.84 11.17
C GLY A 35 21.54 -2.24 11.40
N GLY A 36 22.70 -2.28 12.05
CA GLY A 36 23.33 -3.53 12.48
C GLY A 36 23.86 -4.38 11.32
N SER A 37 23.58 -5.69 11.36
CA SER A 37 24.04 -6.68 10.37
C SER A 37 22.94 -7.12 9.39
N SER A 38 21.87 -6.33 9.27
CA SER A 38 20.73 -6.62 8.40
C SER A 38 21.12 -6.59 6.92
N THR A 39 20.52 -7.47 6.13
CA THR A 39 20.75 -7.58 4.68
C THR A 39 19.52 -7.15 3.89
N ALA A 40 19.70 -6.85 2.60
CA ALA A 40 18.58 -6.54 1.70
C ALA A 40 17.49 -7.64 1.73
N GLY A 41 17.90 -8.91 1.79
CA GLY A 41 16.97 -10.04 1.86
C GLY A 41 16.14 -10.08 3.15
N ASP A 42 16.66 -9.54 4.26
CA ASP A 42 15.88 -9.47 5.51
C ASP A 42 14.78 -8.40 5.41
N PHE A 43 15.07 -7.29 4.72
CA PHE A 43 14.08 -6.25 4.42
C PHE A 43 13.05 -6.72 3.39
N ASP A 44 13.48 -7.43 2.34
CA ASP A 44 12.57 -8.01 1.36
C ASP A 44 11.60 -8.99 2.03
N ALA A 45 12.09 -9.83 2.95
CA ALA A 45 11.25 -10.73 3.72
C ALA A 45 10.25 -9.98 4.63
N ALA A 46 10.67 -8.87 5.25
CA ALA A 46 9.79 -8.03 6.06
C ALA A 46 8.70 -7.36 5.20
N LEU A 47 9.06 -6.84 4.02
CA LEU A 47 8.09 -6.23 3.10
C LEU A 47 7.06 -7.26 2.61
N SER A 48 7.51 -8.44 2.17
CA SER A 48 6.61 -9.52 1.76
C SER A 48 5.68 -9.92 2.91
N ALA A 49 6.20 -10.07 4.12
CA ALA A 49 5.38 -10.42 5.28
C ALA A 49 4.31 -9.34 5.59
N ALA A 50 4.60 -8.06 5.35
CA ALA A 50 3.64 -6.98 5.57
C ALA A 50 2.47 -7.05 4.56
N PHE A 51 2.76 -7.33 3.28
CA PHE A 51 1.71 -7.61 2.28
C PHE A 51 0.89 -8.85 2.66
N ASP A 52 1.56 -9.97 2.96
CA ASP A 52 0.91 -11.23 3.35
C ASP A 52 0.00 -11.03 4.57
N THR A 53 0.38 -10.17 5.52
CA THR A 53 -0.41 -9.91 6.74
C THR A 53 -1.79 -9.34 6.41
N TRP A 54 -1.91 -8.49 5.39
CA TRP A 54 -3.20 -7.98 4.93
C TRP A 54 -4.01 -9.01 4.14
N GLU A 55 -3.36 -9.79 3.27
CA GLU A 55 -4.01 -10.88 2.53
C GLU A 55 -4.60 -11.95 3.46
N ASN A 56 -3.92 -12.24 4.57
CA ASN A 56 -4.38 -13.23 5.55
C ASN A 56 -5.69 -12.84 6.27
N VAL A 57 -6.11 -11.58 6.22
CA VAL A 57 -7.31 -11.10 6.94
C VAL A 57 -8.43 -10.61 6.03
N ALA A 58 -8.15 -10.29 4.77
CA ALA A 58 -9.10 -9.72 3.83
C ALA A 58 -8.87 -10.26 2.40
N SER A 59 -9.91 -10.26 1.54
CA SER A 59 -9.79 -10.74 0.15
C SER A 59 -9.07 -9.74 -0.77
N ILE A 60 -7.85 -9.38 -0.40
CA ILE A 60 -6.90 -8.68 -1.26
C ILE A 60 -5.82 -9.66 -1.72
N ASP A 61 -5.38 -9.53 -2.98
CA ASP A 61 -4.43 -10.45 -3.63
C ASP A 61 -3.25 -9.65 -4.20
N PHE A 62 -2.12 -9.70 -3.51
CA PHE A 62 -0.90 -8.98 -3.83
C PHE A 62 0.09 -9.89 -4.56
N GLN A 63 0.48 -9.48 -5.77
CA GLN A 63 1.45 -10.23 -6.57
C GLN A 63 2.74 -9.44 -6.77
N GLN A 64 3.84 -9.91 -6.16
CA GLN A 64 5.16 -9.34 -6.44
C GLN A 64 5.57 -9.59 -7.89
N VAL A 65 6.00 -8.53 -8.58
CA VAL A 65 6.66 -8.60 -9.88
C VAL A 65 8.11 -8.15 -9.76
N SER A 66 8.91 -8.40 -10.81
CA SER A 66 10.34 -8.07 -10.80
C SER A 66 10.58 -6.59 -10.49
N ALA A 67 11.58 -6.30 -9.65
CA ALA A 67 12.01 -4.93 -9.33
C ALA A 67 12.17 -4.06 -10.59
N GLY A 68 11.66 -2.83 -10.53
CA GLY A 68 11.66 -1.87 -11.64
C GLY A 68 10.68 -2.17 -12.78
N SER A 69 9.88 -3.25 -12.69
CA SER A 69 8.76 -3.47 -13.62
C SER A 69 7.60 -2.54 -13.27
N SER A 70 6.81 -2.19 -14.29
CA SER A 70 5.51 -1.56 -14.07
C SER A 70 4.65 -2.48 -13.19
N ALA A 71 4.10 -1.91 -12.12
CA ALA A 71 3.23 -2.56 -11.16
C ALA A 71 2.15 -1.58 -10.71
N ASP A 72 1.06 -2.09 -10.15
CA ASP A 72 -0.02 -1.26 -9.60
C ASP A 72 0.47 -0.47 -8.38
N VAL A 73 1.31 -1.09 -7.55
CA VAL A 73 1.96 -0.48 -6.38
C VAL A 73 3.48 -0.49 -6.56
N THR A 74 4.11 0.67 -6.36
CA THR A 74 5.58 0.77 -6.34
C THR A 74 6.10 1.06 -4.94
N VAL A 75 7.19 0.40 -4.55
CA VAL A 75 7.79 0.58 -3.23
C VAL A 75 9.21 1.10 -3.39
N GLY A 76 9.49 2.27 -2.84
CA GLY A 76 10.76 2.97 -2.99
C GLY A 76 11.27 3.59 -1.68
N SER A 77 12.32 4.37 -1.79
CA SER A 77 12.86 5.15 -0.68
C SER A 77 13.35 6.51 -1.15
N VAL A 78 13.06 7.57 -0.38
CA VAL A 78 13.56 8.92 -0.61
C VAL A 78 13.89 9.60 0.73
N SER A 79 14.64 10.69 0.71
CA SER A 79 14.82 11.53 1.91
C SER A 79 13.51 12.25 2.23
N LEU A 80 12.94 12.01 3.41
CA LEU A 80 11.70 12.62 3.90
C LEU A 80 11.92 13.49 5.15
N GLY A 81 13.18 13.78 5.49
CA GLY A 81 13.53 14.59 6.66
C GLY A 81 13.57 13.76 7.95
N SER A 82 13.41 14.39 9.11
CA SER A 82 13.66 13.73 10.40
C SER A 82 12.43 13.18 11.11
N SER A 83 11.23 13.52 10.67
CA SER A 83 9.98 13.21 11.39
C SER A 83 9.14 12.14 10.70
N VAL A 84 9.09 12.14 9.37
CA VAL A 84 8.28 11.20 8.58
C VAL A 84 9.06 9.90 8.39
N ALA A 85 8.49 8.77 8.77
CA ALA A 85 9.11 7.45 8.59
C ALA A 85 8.78 6.84 7.23
N GLY A 86 7.57 7.08 6.74
CA GLY A 86 7.08 6.60 5.45
C GLY A 86 5.97 7.51 4.93
N GLN A 87 5.68 7.33 3.64
CA GLN A 87 4.55 7.96 2.97
C GLN A 87 3.90 6.96 2.01
N ALA A 88 2.58 6.89 2.02
CA ALA A 88 1.78 6.18 1.03
C ALA A 88 0.99 7.18 0.20
N SER A 89 0.96 6.98 -1.11
CA SER A 89 0.11 7.74 -2.03
C SER A 89 -0.64 6.79 -2.94
N TYR A 90 -1.83 7.18 -3.37
CA TYR A 90 -2.60 6.43 -4.36
C TYR A 90 -3.39 7.34 -5.28
N SER A 91 -3.64 6.87 -6.50
CA SER A 91 -4.53 7.53 -7.45
C SER A 91 -5.88 6.83 -7.51
N PHE A 92 -6.96 7.60 -7.66
CA PHE A 92 -8.31 7.08 -7.71
C PHE A 92 -9.21 7.87 -8.65
N GLY A 93 -10.22 7.18 -9.19
CA GLY A 93 -11.29 7.81 -9.98
C GLY A 93 -12.44 8.23 -9.09
N ALA A 94 -12.75 9.52 -9.07
CA ALA A 94 -13.84 10.05 -8.27
C ALA A 94 -15.20 9.44 -8.68
N ASN A 95 -15.80 8.67 -7.78
CA ASN A 95 -17.14 8.10 -7.93
C ASN A 95 -18.06 8.53 -6.78
N PRO A 96 -19.38 8.72 -7.01
CA PRO A 96 -20.32 8.92 -5.93
C PRO A 96 -20.36 7.69 -5.01
N GLY A 97 -19.98 7.86 -3.75
CA GLY A 97 -19.88 6.76 -2.78
C GLY A 97 -18.46 6.22 -2.72
N LEU A 98 -18.21 5.06 -3.33
CA LEU A 98 -16.92 4.38 -3.28
C LEU A 98 -16.15 4.56 -4.59
N SER A 99 -14.91 5.01 -4.49
CA SER A 99 -13.99 5.22 -5.61
C SER A 99 -13.08 4.02 -5.82
N GLU A 100 -12.57 3.88 -7.04
CA GLU A 100 -11.63 2.80 -7.40
C GLU A 100 -10.20 3.35 -7.42
N ILE A 101 -9.29 2.63 -6.77
CA ILE A 101 -7.85 2.89 -6.80
C ILE A 101 -7.27 2.32 -8.10
N PHE A 102 -6.39 3.08 -8.75
CA PHE A 102 -5.73 2.68 -10.00
C PHE A 102 -4.21 2.53 -9.90
N SER A 103 -3.58 3.24 -8.96
CA SER A 103 -2.15 3.11 -8.73
C SER A 103 -1.80 3.47 -7.28
N GLY A 104 -0.70 2.94 -6.77
CA GLY A 104 -0.20 3.23 -5.43
C GLY A 104 1.33 3.37 -5.39
N SER A 105 1.82 4.07 -4.39
CA SER A 105 3.24 4.13 -4.07
C SER A 105 3.46 4.18 -2.58
N VAL A 106 4.42 3.40 -2.10
CA VAL A 106 4.94 3.48 -0.72
C VAL A 106 6.38 3.94 -0.79
N THR A 107 6.72 4.93 0.01
CA THR A 107 8.07 5.48 0.08
C THR A 107 8.57 5.47 1.51
N PHE A 108 9.67 4.76 1.76
CA PHE A 108 10.34 4.76 3.06
C PHE A 108 11.36 5.90 3.17
N ASN A 109 11.50 6.46 4.37
CA ASN A 109 12.47 7.51 4.60
C ASN A 109 13.92 6.98 4.61
N ALA A 110 14.70 7.39 3.61
CA ALA A 110 16.13 7.08 3.47
C ALA A 110 17.01 7.65 4.61
N ASP A 111 16.52 8.66 5.33
CA ASP A 111 17.27 9.34 6.41
C ASP A 111 17.20 8.60 7.76
N MET A 112 16.38 7.55 7.86
CA MET A 112 16.18 6.78 9.08
C MET A 112 17.14 5.58 9.17
N ASN A 113 17.45 5.17 10.41
CA ASN A 113 18.23 3.96 10.68
C ASN A 113 17.29 2.76 10.83
N TRP A 114 17.20 1.90 9.83
CA TRP A 114 16.18 0.86 9.77
C TRP A 114 16.64 -0.49 10.29
N SER A 115 15.69 -1.28 10.78
CA SER A 115 15.86 -2.71 11.04
C SER A 115 14.61 -3.46 10.59
N PRO A 116 14.72 -4.73 10.17
CA PRO A 116 13.56 -5.48 9.67
C PRO A 116 12.39 -5.58 10.66
N THR A 117 12.68 -5.64 11.98
CA THR A 117 11.69 -5.90 13.06
C THR A 117 11.95 -5.02 14.30
N GLY A 118 12.43 -3.79 14.06
CA GLY A 118 12.72 -2.83 15.12
C GLY A 118 13.94 -3.19 15.98
N GLY A 119 14.16 -2.40 17.02
CA GLY A 119 15.29 -2.55 17.93
C GLY A 119 15.72 -1.24 18.57
N ALA A 120 16.68 -1.34 19.50
CA ALA A 120 17.21 -0.16 20.17
C ALA A 120 17.91 0.77 19.17
N GLY A 121 17.35 1.98 18.99
CA GLY A 121 17.92 3.00 18.10
C GLY A 121 17.68 2.73 16.60
N THR A 122 16.76 1.85 16.25
CA THR A 122 16.35 1.57 14.88
C THR A 122 14.84 1.74 14.71
N VAL A 123 14.41 2.05 13.50
CA VAL A 123 13.01 2.03 13.10
C VAL A 123 12.61 0.63 12.67
N ASP A 124 11.41 0.21 13.06
CA ASP A 124 10.80 -1.03 12.62
C ASP A 124 10.25 -0.90 11.20
N PHE A 125 10.95 -1.51 10.25
CA PHE A 125 10.55 -1.51 8.85
C PHE A 125 9.25 -2.28 8.61
N PHE A 126 9.07 -3.43 9.25
CA PHE A 126 7.85 -4.22 9.10
C PHE A 126 6.63 -3.43 9.57
N ALA A 127 6.71 -2.80 10.74
CA ALA A 127 5.60 -2.03 11.29
C ALA A 127 5.21 -0.83 10.41
N VAL A 128 6.21 -0.07 9.92
CA VAL A 128 5.95 1.03 8.97
C VAL A 128 5.38 0.51 7.65
N ALA A 129 5.95 -0.56 7.08
CA ALA A 129 5.42 -1.16 5.86
C ALA A 129 3.96 -1.62 6.03
N LEU A 130 3.64 -2.25 7.16
CA LEU A 130 2.30 -2.72 7.47
C LEU A 130 1.30 -1.57 7.53
N HIS A 131 1.69 -0.44 8.15
CA HIS A 131 0.91 0.80 8.19
C HIS A 131 0.67 1.37 6.78
N GLU A 132 1.74 1.57 6.01
CA GLU A 132 1.63 2.20 4.68
C GLU A 132 0.81 1.35 3.71
N ILE A 133 0.94 0.02 3.79
CA ILE A 133 0.09 -0.88 2.99
C ILE A 133 -1.38 -0.73 3.40
N GLY A 134 -1.67 -0.45 4.68
CA GLY A 134 -3.02 -0.11 5.14
C GLY A 134 -3.63 1.08 4.37
N HIS A 135 -2.85 2.12 4.11
CA HIS A 135 -3.26 3.22 3.23
C HIS A 135 -3.44 2.79 1.78
N ILE A 136 -2.52 1.98 1.25
CA ILE A 136 -2.62 1.43 -0.11
C ILE A 136 -3.91 0.63 -0.31
N ILE A 137 -4.42 -0.04 0.73
CA ILE A 137 -5.69 -0.78 0.64
C ILE A 137 -6.92 0.10 0.91
N GLY A 138 -6.76 1.39 1.19
CA GLY A 138 -7.85 2.34 1.38
C GLY A 138 -8.26 2.61 2.82
N LEU A 139 -7.46 2.22 3.82
CA LEU A 139 -7.70 2.60 5.21
C LEU A 139 -7.10 3.99 5.49
N GLY A 140 -7.85 4.84 6.19
CA GLY A 140 -7.33 6.10 6.73
C GLY A 140 -6.78 5.92 8.14
N HIS A 141 -6.17 6.99 8.66
CA HIS A 141 -5.67 7.03 10.02
C HIS A 141 -6.76 6.82 11.08
N VAL A 142 -6.38 6.26 12.23
CA VAL A 142 -7.20 6.16 13.43
C VAL A 142 -6.46 6.68 14.66
N ASN A 143 -7.15 7.38 15.55
CA ASN A 143 -6.56 7.88 16.79
C ASN A 143 -6.62 6.82 17.92
N ASP A 144 -6.07 5.63 17.66
CA ASP A 144 -5.93 4.54 18.63
C ASP A 144 -4.54 3.91 18.48
N ALA A 145 -3.69 4.02 19.50
CA ALA A 145 -2.30 3.53 19.45
C ALA A 145 -2.19 1.99 19.48
N SER A 146 -3.29 1.27 19.65
CA SER A 146 -3.33 -0.19 19.57
C SER A 146 -3.63 -0.73 18.17
N GLU A 147 -3.95 0.15 17.23
CA GLU A 147 -4.19 -0.16 15.81
C GLU A 147 -2.96 0.25 14.99
N ILE A 148 -2.61 -0.54 13.96
CA ILE A 148 -1.47 -0.23 13.10
C ILE A 148 -1.70 1.08 12.36
N MET A 149 -2.95 1.42 12.03
CA MET A 149 -3.33 2.66 11.33
C MET A 149 -3.26 3.92 12.21
N ASN A 150 -2.65 3.86 13.40
CA ASN A 150 -2.27 5.07 14.11
C ASN A 150 -1.21 5.85 13.34
N PRO A 151 -1.35 7.19 13.17
CA PRO A 151 -0.34 7.99 12.46
C PRO A 151 1.04 7.99 13.16
N VAL A 152 1.10 7.57 14.43
CA VAL A 152 2.35 7.31 15.15
C VAL A 152 2.47 5.82 15.44
N VAL A 153 3.27 5.12 14.62
CA VAL A 153 3.42 3.66 14.73
C VAL A 153 4.11 3.29 16.04
N ALA A 154 3.41 2.50 16.85
CA ALA A 154 3.86 1.99 18.14
C ALA A 154 3.66 0.47 18.30
N VAL A 155 3.04 -0.17 17.31
CA VAL A 155 2.72 -1.60 17.26
C VAL A 155 3.18 -2.19 15.93
N ASP A 156 3.39 -3.49 15.89
CA ASP A 156 3.80 -4.28 14.74
C ASP A 156 2.77 -5.38 14.40
N VAL A 157 1.50 -5.16 14.79
CA VAL A 157 0.41 -6.13 14.58
C VAL A 157 -0.87 -5.39 14.20
N LEU A 158 -1.74 -6.06 13.44
CA LEU A 158 -3.07 -5.54 13.15
C LEU A 158 -3.94 -5.55 14.42
N GLY A 159 -4.55 -4.42 14.71
CA GLY A 159 -5.60 -4.27 15.69
C GLY A 159 -6.95 -4.77 15.18
N ALA A 160 -7.97 -4.68 16.03
CA ALA A 160 -9.30 -5.19 15.70
C ALA A 160 -10.03 -4.29 14.70
N GLY A 161 -9.79 -2.98 14.77
CA GLY A 161 -10.29 -1.98 13.84
C GLY A 161 -9.68 -2.12 12.46
N ASP A 162 -8.37 -2.36 12.36
CA ASP A 162 -7.64 -2.58 11.11
C ASP A 162 -8.23 -3.74 10.32
N ILE A 163 -8.39 -4.90 10.99
CA ILE A 163 -8.98 -6.10 10.41
C ILE A 163 -10.42 -5.84 9.98
N ALA A 164 -11.22 -5.18 10.82
CA ALA A 164 -12.61 -4.87 10.50
C ALA A 164 -12.74 -3.92 9.30
N GLY A 165 -11.85 -2.93 9.18
CA GLY A 165 -11.78 -2.01 8.05
C GLY A 165 -11.44 -2.71 6.75
N ALA A 166 -10.37 -3.51 6.75
CA ALA A 166 -9.99 -4.28 5.57
C ALA A 166 -11.09 -5.26 5.13
N GLN A 167 -11.72 -5.96 6.07
CA GLN A 167 -12.83 -6.87 5.77
C GLN A 167 -14.10 -6.15 5.32
N TYR A 168 -14.31 -4.89 5.73
CA TYR A 168 -15.41 -4.07 5.23
C TYR A 168 -15.22 -3.70 3.76
N LEU A 169 -13.98 -3.38 3.36
CA LEU A 169 -13.64 -3.06 1.98
C LEU A 169 -13.66 -4.30 1.07
N TYR A 170 -13.01 -5.38 1.48
CA TYR A 170 -12.69 -6.50 0.58
C TYR A 170 -13.43 -7.80 0.91
N GLY A 171 -14.07 -7.89 2.07
CA GLY A 171 -14.58 -9.16 2.60
C GLY A 171 -13.47 -9.93 3.32
N ARG A 172 -13.83 -11.05 3.95
CA ARG A 172 -12.86 -11.92 4.63
C ARG A 172 -12.11 -12.76 3.62
N ASP A 173 -10.80 -12.94 3.83
CA ASP A 173 -10.12 -14.00 3.13
C ASP A 173 -10.81 -15.35 3.45
N SER A 174 -11.12 -16.08 2.38
CA SER A 174 -11.79 -17.38 2.46
C SER A 174 -10.78 -18.54 2.40
N GLY A 175 -9.48 -18.23 2.27
CA GLY A 175 -8.39 -19.20 2.29
C GLY A 175 -8.38 -20.11 1.06
N ASP A 176 -9.01 -19.72 -0.06
CA ASP A 176 -9.10 -20.55 -1.26
C ASP A 176 -8.04 -20.14 -2.28
N PRO A 177 -7.06 -21.02 -2.60
CA PRO A 177 -6.05 -20.72 -3.60
C PRO A 177 -6.71 -20.73 -4.98
N ALA A 178 -6.92 -19.54 -5.56
CA ALA A 178 -7.22 -19.28 -6.97
C ALA A 178 -7.93 -20.44 -7.71
N THR A 179 -9.24 -20.64 -7.46
CA THR A 179 -10.05 -21.42 -8.39
C THR A 179 -10.44 -20.53 -9.58
N PRO A 180 -10.12 -20.87 -10.84
CA PRO A 180 -10.61 -20.12 -11.98
C PRO A 180 -12.13 -20.22 -11.99
N SER A 181 -12.81 -19.08 -12.04
CA SER A 181 -14.27 -18.99 -12.20
C SER A 181 -14.67 -19.59 -13.56
N GLY A 182 -14.73 -20.91 -13.60
CA GLY A 182 -15.46 -21.71 -14.58
C GLY A 182 -16.86 -21.92 -14.01
N GLU A 183 -17.79 -21.13 -14.49
CA GLU A 183 -19.23 -21.23 -14.30
C GLU A 183 -19.70 -22.71 -14.25
N PRO A 184 -20.30 -23.19 -13.14
CA PRO A 184 -20.93 -24.51 -13.11
C PRO A 184 -22.23 -24.41 -13.90
N ASN A 185 -22.18 -24.88 -15.14
CA ASN A 185 -23.36 -25.08 -15.98
C ASN A 185 -24.32 -26.04 -15.26
N GLN A 186 -25.32 -25.49 -14.55
CA GLN A 186 -26.41 -26.26 -13.95
C GLN A 186 -27.34 -26.75 -15.06
N ALA A 187 -27.00 -27.89 -15.66
CA ALA A 187 -27.95 -28.68 -16.41
C ALA A 187 -29.00 -29.23 -15.43
N THR A 188 -30.24 -28.75 -15.57
CA THR A 188 -31.42 -29.24 -14.86
C THR A 188 -31.73 -30.67 -15.33
N PRO A 189 -31.96 -31.66 -14.44
CA PRO A 189 -32.53 -32.93 -14.85
C PRO A 189 -34.07 -32.84 -14.82
N SER A 190 -34.71 -33.11 -15.96
CA SER A 190 -36.12 -33.51 -16.01
C SER A 190 -36.22 -34.93 -16.58
N PRO A 191 -37.05 -35.83 -16.01
CA PRO A 191 -37.08 -37.24 -16.40
C PRO A 191 -38.14 -37.56 -17.48
N GLY A 192 -37.81 -38.51 -18.37
CA GLY A 192 -38.77 -39.51 -18.86
C GLY A 192 -39.14 -39.54 -20.36
N VAL A 193 -38.48 -40.45 -21.08
CA VAL A 193 -39.02 -41.49 -22.01
C VAL A 193 -40.06 -41.15 -23.10
N SER A 194 -39.72 -41.41 -24.37
CA SER A 194 -40.27 -42.53 -25.20
C SER A 194 -40.07 -42.33 -26.71
N SER A 195 -39.75 -43.45 -27.38
CA SER A 195 -39.99 -43.79 -28.81
C SER A 195 -39.11 -43.08 -29.85
N SER A 196 -38.78 -43.63 -31.02
CA SER A 196 -38.69 -44.97 -31.61
C SER A 196 -38.11 -44.74 -33.02
N ASP A 197 -37.59 -45.79 -33.65
CA ASP A 197 -37.26 -45.90 -35.09
C ASP A 197 -35.99 -45.15 -35.54
N GLY A 198 -35.03 -45.71 -36.27
CA GLY A 198 -34.90 -46.99 -36.94
C GLY A 198 -33.74 -46.89 -37.94
N GLY A 199 -33.08 -48.01 -38.21
CA GLY A 199 -32.42 -48.25 -39.51
C GLY A 199 -31.00 -47.71 -39.75
N GLY A 200 -30.02 -48.62 -39.63
CA GLY A 200 -29.30 -49.11 -40.82
C GLY A 200 -28.07 -48.36 -41.34
N GLY A 201 -26.98 -49.11 -41.54
CA GLY A 201 -26.06 -48.92 -42.67
C GLY A 201 -24.69 -48.38 -42.30
N GLY A 202 -23.66 -49.22 -42.44
CA GLY A 202 -22.26 -48.87 -42.17
C GLY A 202 -21.60 -48.01 -43.24
N GLY A 203 -20.29 -47.78 -43.06
CA GLY A 203 -19.46 -47.18 -44.10
C GLY A 203 -18.21 -46.53 -43.52
N ALA A 204 -17.07 -47.19 -43.73
CA ALA A 204 -15.75 -46.65 -43.49
C ALA A 204 -15.48 -45.38 -44.33
N GLY A 205 -14.69 -44.46 -43.80
CA GLY A 205 -14.20 -43.29 -44.53
C GLY A 205 -12.90 -42.77 -43.92
N LEU A 206 -11.77 -43.31 -44.39
CA LEU A 206 -10.49 -42.62 -44.36
C LEU A 206 -10.62 -41.31 -45.15
N LEU A 207 -10.04 -40.21 -44.66
CA LEU A 207 -9.39 -39.25 -45.57
C LEU A 207 -8.24 -38.51 -44.89
N LEU A 208 -7.11 -38.52 -45.59
CA LEU A 208 -5.86 -37.84 -45.30
C LEU A 208 -6.01 -36.32 -45.39
N GLY A 209 -5.20 -35.60 -44.62
CA GLY A 209 -4.86 -34.19 -44.83
C GLY A 209 -3.54 -33.85 -44.15
N LEU A 210 -2.50 -33.67 -44.97
CA LEU A 210 -1.08 -33.60 -44.65
C LEU A 210 -0.59 -32.13 -44.56
N LEU A 211 0.54 -31.90 -43.86
CA LEU A 211 1.51 -30.77 -43.98
C LEU A 211 1.11 -29.40 -43.39
N ALA A 212 2.00 -28.58 -42.80
CA ALA A 212 3.44 -28.65 -42.54
C ALA A 212 3.81 -27.62 -41.46
N ALA A 213 4.93 -27.87 -40.78
CA ALA A 213 5.60 -26.97 -39.84
C ALA A 213 6.46 -25.90 -40.55
N ILE A 214 6.86 -24.84 -39.82
CA ILE A 214 8.25 -24.44 -39.51
C ILE A 214 8.36 -22.92 -39.22
N VAL A 215 8.82 -22.64 -37.98
CA VAL A 215 9.84 -21.69 -37.48
C VAL A 215 10.17 -20.42 -38.29
N GLY A 216 10.19 -19.28 -37.58
CA GLY A 216 10.90 -18.06 -37.97
C GLY A 216 11.19 -17.16 -36.77
N LEU A 217 12.33 -17.39 -36.12
CA LEU A 217 12.94 -16.51 -35.12
C LEU A 217 13.72 -15.38 -35.82
N ILE A 218 13.72 -14.20 -35.18
CA ILE A 218 14.69 -13.09 -35.30
C ILE A 218 14.43 -12.09 -36.44
N PHE A 219 14.07 -10.84 -36.08
CA PHE A 219 14.92 -9.65 -36.27
C PHE A 219 14.39 -8.43 -35.50
N GLY A 220 15.29 -7.81 -34.73
CA GLY A 220 15.37 -6.36 -34.45
C GLY A 220 14.33 -5.80 -33.47
N GLY A 221 14.72 -5.22 -32.34
CA GLY A 221 15.65 -4.09 -32.30
C GLY A 221 14.85 -2.81 -32.22
N GLY A 222 14.57 -2.36 -30.99
CA GLY A 222 13.82 -1.13 -30.74
C GLY A 222 13.80 -0.85 -29.24
N ALA A 223 14.75 -0.02 -28.80
CA ALA A 223 14.75 0.57 -27.47
C ALA A 223 13.43 1.33 -27.27
N ALA A 224 12.62 0.91 -26.31
CA ALA A 224 11.62 1.77 -25.70
C ALA A 224 12.25 2.29 -24.41
N ALA A 225 12.72 3.53 -24.45
CA ALA A 225 12.98 4.30 -23.25
C ALA A 225 11.65 4.42 -22.48
N GLY A 226 11.52 3.67 -21.38
CA GLY A 226 10.49 3.92 -20.39
C GLY A 226 10.85 5.23 -19.72
N ALA A 227 10.21 6.32 -20.12
CA ALA A 227 10.26 7.56 -19.38
C ALA A 227 9.59 7.31 -18.03
N VAL A 228 10.38 7.36 -16.96
CA VAL A 228 9.85 7.63 -15.62
C VAL A 228 9.24 9.02 -15.70
N LEU A 229 7.92 9.10 -15.91
CA LEU A 229 7.19 10.34 -15.66
C LEU A 229 7.11 10.48 -14.14
N ALA A 230 8.14 11.09 -13.56
CA ALA A 230 7.92 11.91 -12.39
C ALA A 230 6.96 13.02 -12.83
N GLY A 231 5.68 12.83 -12.50
CA GLY A 231 4.65 13.85 -12.68
C GLY A 231 5.12 15.12 -11.99
N ARG A 232 5.42 16.13 -12.79
CA ARG A 232 5.82 17.46 -12.32
C ARG A 232 4.54 18.12 -11.81
N VAL A 233 4.36 18.08 -10.49
CA VAL A 233 3.35 18.85 -9.77
C VAL A 233 3.52 20.32 -10.15
N SER A 234 2.43 20.95 -10.61
CA SER A 234 2.41 22.38 -10.84
C SER A 234 2.48 23.08 -9.49
N GLN A 235 3.69 23.45 -9.05
CA GLN A 235 3.88 24.42 -7.98
C GLN A 235 3.47 25.79 -8.52
N ASP A 236 2.22 26.19 -8.27
CA ASP A 236 1.82 27.59 -8.34
C ASP A 236 0.90 27.87 -7.14
N ASP A 237 1.53 28.45 -6.10
CA ASP A 237 1.04 29.28 -5.02
C ASP A 237 -0.39 29.09 -4.46
N THR A 238 -0.49 28.63 -3.21
CA THR A 238 -0.90 29.51 -2.08
C THR A 238 -0.67 28.81 -0.75
N ALA A 239 0.28 29.35 0.01
CA ALA A 239 0.26 29.24 1.46
C ALA A 239 -0.98 30.01 1.94
N ASP A 240 -1.92 29.30 2.56
CA ASP A 240 -2.81 29.88 3.55
C ASP A 240 -2.76 28.95 4.79
N ASP A 241 -2.46 29.59 5.92
CA ASP A 241 -2.33 28.99 7.24
C ASP A 241 -3.70 28.84 7.90
N ASP A 242 -4.31 27.65 7.84
CA ASP A 242 -5.46 27.33 8.69
C ASP A 242 -5.69 25.82 8.85
N HIS A 243 -5.47 25.37 10.10
CA HIS A 243 -5.81 24.08 10.68
C HIS A 243 -5.19 22.84 10.04
N LYS A 244 -3.98 22.51 10.48
CA LYS A 244 -3.45 21.15 10.38
C LYS A 244 -4.16 20.28 11.43
N ASP A 245 -5.25 19.62 11.07
CA ASP A 245 -5.47 18.25 11.54
C ASP A 245 -4.20 17.46 11.20
N GLY A 246 -3.74 16.61 12.11
CA GLY A 246 -2.44 15.94 11.99
C GLY A 246 -2.37 14.90 10.87
N ASP A 247 -3.11 15.05 9.78
CA ASP A 247 -3.32 14.09 8.70
C ASP A 247 -2.83 14.54 7.31
N GLY A 248 -2.41 15.80 7.15
CA GLY A 248 -1.68 16.25 5.95
C GLY A 248 -2.39 15.94 4.64
N HIS A 249 -3.70 16.16 4.56
CA HIS A 249 -4.51 15.83 3.39
C HIS A 249 -4.36 16.87 2.26
N ASP A 250 -3.69 16.53 1.17
CA ASP A 250 -3.69 17.30 -0.08
C ASP A 250 -4.11 16.44 -1.30
N ASP A 251 -5.37 16.57 -1.70
CA ASP A 251 -5.84 15.96 -2.95
C ASP A 251 -5.35 16.77 -4.16
N ALA A 252 -4.54 16.14 -5.02
CA ALA A 252 -4.09 16.74 -6.27
C ALA A 252 -4.71 16.02 -7.48
N MET A 253 -5.11 16.76 -8.52
CA MET A 253 -5.51 16.16 -9.80
C MET A 253 -4.32 15.92 -10.72
N THR A 254 -4.28 14.74 -11.35
CA THR A 254 -3.32 14.41 -12.41
C THR A 254 -3.78 14.90 -13.78
N ASP A 255 -2.84 14.98 -14.73
CA ASP A 255 -3.11 15.33 -16.14
C ASP A 255 -4.11 14.38 -16.82
N ASP A 256 -4.22 13.15 -16.32
CA ASP A 256 -5.14 12.12 -16.82
C ASP A 256 -6.51 12.14 -16.11
N GLY A 257 -6.73 13.11 -15.21
CA GLY A 257 -8.00 13.33 -14.52
C GLY A 257 -8.25 12.42 -13.31
N LEU A 258 -7.22 11.76 -12.78
CA LEU A 258 -7.28 11.02 -11.52
C LEU A 258 -6.97 11.95 -10.33
N LEU A 259 -7.56 11.66 -9.17
CA LEU A 259 -7.18 12.30 -7.92
C LEU A 259 -6.03 11.50 -7.29
N VAL A 260 -5.08 12.18 -6.68
CA VAL A 260 -3.99 11.60 -5.89
C VAL A 260 -4.16 12.05 -4.45
N HIS A 261 -4.06 11.10 -3.54
CA HIS A 261 -4.10 11.34 -2.10
C HIS A 261 -2.88 10.72 -1.44
N SER A 262 -2.33 11.38 -0.42
CA SER A 262 -1.13 10.96 0.29
C SER A 262 -1.34 10.95 1.81
N HIS A 263 -0.67 10.03 2.49
CA HIS A 263 -0.63 9.92 3.94
C HIS A 263 0.82 9.76 4.41
N ASP A 264 1.15 10.40 5.53
CA ASP A 264 2.46 10.30 6.17
C ASP A 264 2.34 9.57 7.50
N VAL A 265 3.31 8.68 7.79
CA VAL A 265 3.44 8.04 9.10
C VAL A 265 4.67 8.50 9.86
N TYR A 266 4.53 8.58 11.18
CA TYR A 266 5.55 9.00 12.11
C TYR A 266 5.91 7.83 13.05
N VAL A 267 7.08 7.91 13.66
CA VAL A 267 7.53 6.95 14.70
C VAL A 267 7.71 7.68 16.01
N ALA A 268 7.22 7.09 17.11
CA ALA A 268 7.34 7.70 18.43
C ALA A 268 8.82 7.82 18.82
N ASP A 269 9.25 9.05 19.15
CA ASP A 269 10.59 9.48 19.59
C ASP A 269 11.64 8.36 19.62
N LEU A 270 12.29 8.14 18.47
CA LEU A 270 13.62 7.50 18.50
C LEU A 270 14.49 8.35 19.43
N PRO A 271 15.21 7.78 20.40
CA PRO A 271 16.22 8.54 21.12
C PRO A 271 17.25 8.97 20.09
N LEU A 272 17.11 10.21 19.60
CA LEU A 272 18.04 10.79 18.64
C LEU A 272 19.44 10.61 19.26
N PRO A 273 20.42 10.04 18.53
CA PRO A 273 21.79 10.17 18.97
C PRO A 273 22.01 11.67 19.10
N MET A 274 22.33 12.14 20.31
CA MET A 274 22.66 13.53 20.54
C MET A 274 23.85 13.89 19.65
N VAL A 275 23.57 14.38 18.44
CA VAL A 275 24.53 15.13 17.67
C VAL A 275 24.64 16.44 18.43
N ALA A 276 25.66 16.52 19.28
CA ALA A 276 26.08 17.77 19.86
C ALA A 276 26.40 18.71 18.69
N HIS A 277 25.44 19.57 18.34
CA HIS A 277 25.74 20.71 17.49
C HIS A 277 26.73 21.58 18.28
N ALA A 278 27.98 21.58 17.83
CA ALA A 278 28.93 22.61 18.20
C ALA A 278 28.30 23.94 17.76
N GLU A 279 27.95 24.78 18.74
CA GLU A 279 27.52 26.16 18.51
C GLU A 279 28.68 26.93 17.85
N GLU A 280 28.62 27.11 16.54
CA GLU A 280 29.28 28.22 15.87
C GLU A 280 28.42 29.48 16.11
N ALA A 281 28.82 30.25 17.13
CA ALA A 281 28.17 31.51 17.49
C ALA A 281 28.34 32.56 16.37
N GLY A 282 27.28 32.79 15.60
CA GLY A 282 27.09 33.96 14.74
C GLY A 282 26.34 35.08 15.46
N PRO A 283 26.57 36.37 15.13
CA PRO A 283 26.44 37.47 16.08
C PRO A 283 25.02 38.05 16.10
N CYS A 284 24.13 37.47 16.89
CA CYS A 284 22.94 38.14 17.40
C CYS A 284 22.71 37.66 18.84
N GLY A 285 23.21 38.43 19.81
CA GLY A 285 23.19 38.07 21.21
C GLY A 285 21.81 38.19 21.85
N CYS A 286 21.50 37.23 22.71
CA CYS A 286 20.62 37.40 23.87
C CYS A 286 21.21 36.56 25.02
N TYR A 287 21.66 37.24 26.07
CA TYR A 287 22.13 36.66 27.33
C TYR A 287 20.95 36.55 28.31
N GLY A 288 20.68 35.36 28.85
CA GLY A 288 19.89 35.17 30.08
C GLY A 288 18.68 34.23 29.97
N PRO A 289 18.31 33.51 31.05
CA PRO A 289 17.43 32.35 30.97
C PRO A 289 15.94 32.75 31.04
N CYS A 290 15.15 32.30 30.08
CA CYS A 290 13.70 32.20 30.28
C CYS A 290 13.43 30.86 30.98
N GLU A 291 13.17 30.93 32.28
CA GLU A 291 12.62 29.85 33.09
C GLU A 291 11.26 29.42 32.52
N CYS A 292 11.14 28.15 32.14
CA CYS A 292 9.85 27.50 31.95
C CYS A 292 9.30 27.12 33.33
N LEU A 293 8.32 27.87 33.84
CA LEU A 293 7.50 27.42 34.95
C LEU A 293 6.36 26.55 34.42
N LEU A 294 6.51 25.24 34.61
CA LEU A 294 5.43 24.30 34.84
C LEU A 294 4.72 24.67 36.16
N GLU A 295 3.39 24.73 36.18
CA GLU A 295 2.54 23.98 37.13
C GLU A 295 1.07 24.41 37.09
N GLU A 296 0.24 23.38 36.90
CA GLU A 296 -1.05 23.09 37.54
C GLU A 296 -2.22 24.06 37.41
N ALA A 297 -3.25 23.57 36.70
CA ALA A 297 -4.58 24.13 36.68
C ALA A 297 -5.59 23.13 37.28
N TYR A 298 -6.20 23.57 38.38
CA TYR A 298 -7.53 23.22 38.93
C TYR A 298 -7.70 21.99 39.83
N ALA A 299 -7.86 22.26 41.13
CA ALA A 299 -8.97 21.74 41.93
C ALA A 299 -9.35 22.67 43.11
N GLU A 300 -10.67 22.69 43.39
CA GLU A 300 -11.37 23.09 44.62
C GLU A 300 -11.91 24.53 44.81
N LEU A 301 -13.20 24.63 44.43
CA LEU A 301 -14.33 25.23 45.14
C LEU A 301 -14.14 25.36 46.68
N LEU A 302 -14.40 26.54 47.26
CA LEU A 302 -15.41 26.79 48.33
C LEU A 302 -15.20 28.13 49.07
N VAL A 303 -16.33 28.83 49.25
CA VAL A 303 -16.69 30.01 50.08
C VAL A 303 -16.40 31.39 49.50
#